data_AF-A0A098EI54-F1
#
_entry.id   AF-A0A098EI54-F1
#
_cell.length_a   1.000
_cell.length_b   1.000
_cell.length_c   1.000
_cell.angle_alpha   90.00
_cell.angle_beta   90.00
_cell.angle_gamma   90.00
#
_symmetry.space_group_name_H-M   'P 1'
#
loop_
_entity.id
_entity.type
_entity.pdbx_description
1 polymer ?
#
loop_
_entity_poly.entity_id
_entity_poly.type
_entity_poly.pdbx_seq_one_letter_code
_entity_poly.pdbx_strand_id
1 'polypeptide(L)'
;MNKKELVQAISHRSKISKDQAAKVLNEITSRITEALAKSDEVKINDFGTFQLTEKKERKGRNPQTGEPITIAASKAPQFKAAKVLKDILNEKSFIEKFVSTGKLNEEEASVLTYVFEESRKAKEAGEDAKEGKLVEVKAIAETLGMEYPEAEMIASRLIGKKILNTKVFTSQIDEVFLRGNYRKYL
;
A
#
# COMPACT_ATOMS: atom_id res chain seq x y z
N MET A 1 6.13 -12.16 13.07
CA MET A 1 5.42 -12.93 12.02
C MET A 1 6.32 -14.04 11.47
N ASN A 2 6.14 -15.26 11.95
CA ASN A 2 6.73 -16.49 11.40
C ASN A 2 5.72 -17.22 10.47
N LYS A 3 6.12 -18.36 9.87
CA LYS A 3 5.25 -19.13 8.95
C LYS A 3 3.92 -19.56 9.59
N LYS A 4 3.93 -19.99 10.86
CA LYS A 4 2.71 -20.43 11.57
C LYS A 4 1.77 -19.26 11.81
N GLU A 5 2.31 -18.12 12.25
CA GLU A 5 1.56 -16.87 12.42
C GLU A 5 0.96 -16.37 11.10
N LEU A 6 1.70 -16.46 9.99
CA LEU A 6 1.21 -16.10 8.66
C LEU A 6 0.04 -16.99 8.21
N VAL A 7 0.14 -18.31 8.41
CA VAL A 7 -0.96 -19.24 8.10
C VAL A 7 -2.21 -18.94 8.94
N GLN A 8 -2.04 -18.62 10.22
CA GLN A 8 -3.16 -18.22 11.07
C GLN A 8 -3.81 -16.92 10.59
N ALA A 9 -3.00 -15.91 10.24
CA ALA A 9 -3.51 -14.64 9.72
C ALA A 9 -4.30 -14.81 8.41
N ILE A 10 -3.79 -15.65 7.49
CA ILE A 10 -4.47 -15.98 6.22
C ILE A 10 -5.78 -16.74 6.52
N SER A 11 -5.75 -17.76 7.37
CA SER A 11 -6.93 -18.54 7.74
C SER A 11 -8.03 -17.65 8.34
N HIS A 12 -7.66 -16.74 9.24
CA HIS A 12 -8.59 -15.84 9.91
C HIS A 12 -9.23 -14.85 8.93
N ARG A 13 -8.43 -14.16 8.11
CA ARG A 13 -8.95 -13.15 7.16
C ARG A 13 -9.70 -13.76 5.98
N SER A 14 -9.22 -14.89 5.45
CA SER A 14 -9.82 -15.52 4.28
C SER A 14 -10.93 -16.52 4.64
N LYS A 15 -11.19 -16.75 5.93
CA LYS A 15 -12.19 -17.70 6.45
C LYS A 15 -12.02 -19.13 5.90
N ILE A 16 -10.77 -19.54 5.68
CA ILE A 16 -10.41 -20.90 5.22
C ILE A 16 -9.77 -21.70 6.36
N SER A 17 -9.74 -23.02 6.24
CA SER A 17 -9.09 -23.85 7.26
C SER A 17 -7.57 -23.57 7.31
N LYS A 18 -6.95 -23.79 8.47
CA LYS A 18 -5.49 -23.65 8.63
C LYS A 18 -4.73 -24.53 7.65
N ASP A 19 -5.24 -25.73 7.40
CA ASP A 19 -4.63 -26.68 6.45
C ASP A 19 -4.71 -26.15 5.01
N GLN A 20 -5.84 -25.57 4.62
CA GLN A 20 -5.99 -24.91 3.32
C GLN A 20 -5.05 -23.71 3.19
N ALA A 21 -4.98 -22.85 4.21
CA ALA A 21 -4.07 -21.70 4.23
C ALA A 21 -2.59 -22.13 4.12
N ALA A 22 -2.20 -23.20 4.81
CA ALA A 22 -0.86 -23.77 4.72
C ALA A 22 -0.55 -24.33 3.32
N LYS A 23 -1.50 -25.05 2.71
CA LYS A 23 -1.38 -25.56 1.34
C LYS A 23 -1.20 -24.43 0.33
N VAL A 24 -2.04 -23.39 0.41
CA VAL A 24 -1.94 -22.21 -0.47
C VAL A 24 -0.59 -21.51 -0.33
N LEU A 25 -0.13 -21.29 0.91
CA LEU A 25 1.16 -20.64 1.14
C LEU A 25 2.32 -21.47 0.55
N ASN A 26 2.30 -22.79 0.74
CA ASN A 26 3.31 -23.69 0.17
C ASN A 26 3.29 -23.66 -1.36
N GLU A 27 2.11 -23.73 -1.98
CA GLU A 27 1.95 -23.69 -3.43
C GLU A 27 2.50 -22.39 -4.01
N ILE A 28 2.21 -21.24 -3.40
CA ILE A 28 2.76 -19.93 -3.82
C ILE A 28 4.29 -19.97 -3.81
N THR A 29 4.91 -20.45 -2.72
CA THR A 29 6.37 -20.53 -2.64
C THR A 29 6.97 -21.51 -3.65
N SER A 30 6.30 -22.63 -3.93
CA SER A 30 6.74 -23.60 -4.94
C SER A 30 6.71 -22.98 -6.33
N ARG A 31 5.60 -22.33 -6.70
CA ARG A 31 5.43 -21.69 -8.01
C ARG A 31 6.42 -20.56 -8.27
N ILE A 32 6.71 -19.75 -7.25
CA ILE A 32 7.76 -18.73 -7.35
C ILE A 32 9.12 -19.39 -7.60
N THR A 33 9.42 -20.47 -6.89
CA THR A 33 10.70 -21.19 -7.04
C THR A 33 10.83 -21.83 -8.42
N GLU A 34 9.77 -22.49 -8.92
CA GLU A 34 9.72 -23.10 -10.26
C GLU A 34 9.90 -22.06 -11.38
N ALA A 35 9.25 -20.91 -11.26
CA ALA A 35 9.39 -19.82 -12.23
C ALA A 35 10.83 -19.26 -12.24
N LEU A 36 11.39 -18.98 -11.07
CA LEU A 36 12.76 -18.49 -10.95
C LEU A 36 13.80 -19.50 -11.46
N ALA A 37 13.57 -20.80 -11.28
CA ALA A 37 14.43 -21.86 -11.83
C ALA A 37 14.46 -21.85 -13.37
N LYS A 38 13.35 -21.46 -14.00
CA LYS A 38 13.25 -21.26 -15.46
C LYS A 38 13.76 -19.91 -15.94
N SER A 39 14.29 -19.08 -15.03
CA SER A 39 14.67 -17.68 -15.28
C SER A 39 13.49 -16.78 -15.66
N ASP A 40 12.26 -17.17 -15.30
CA ASP A 40 11.06 -16.36 -15.46
C ASP A 40 10.91 -15.35 -14.31
N GLU A 41 10.18 -14.26 -14.57
CA GLU A 41 9.80 -13.28 -13.55
C GLU A 41 8.39 -13.55 -13.02
N VAL A 42 8.21 -13.48 -11.71
CA VAL A 42 6.88 -13.52 -11.08
C VAL A 42 6.51 -12.14 -10.59
N LYS A 43 5.50 -11.54 -11.23
CA LYS A 43 4.97 -10.21 -10.91
C LYS A 43 3.70 -10.35 -10.08
N ILE A 44 3.75 -9.87 -8.84
CA ILE A 44 2.59 -9.75 -7.97
C ILE A 44 2.26 -8.25 -7.87
N ASN A 45 1.13 -7.86 -8.46
CA ASN A 45 0.67 -6.47 -8.48
C ASN A 45 0.63 -5.91 -7.05
N ASP A 46 1.02 -4.64 -6.92
CA ASP A 46 1.10 -3.89 -5.65
C ASP A 46 2.10 -4.41 -4.60
N PHE A 47 2.62 -5.64 -4.73
CA PHE A 47 3.62 -6.22 -3.84
C PHE A 47 5.04 -6.10 -4.40
N GLY A 48 5.31 -6.67 -5.58
CA GLY A 48 6.63 -6.63 -6.19
C GLY A 48 6.87 -7.70 -7.25
N THR A 49 8.12 -7.80 -7.67
CA THR A 49 8.58 -8.74 -8.69
C THR A 49 9.68 -9.63 -8.14
N PHE A 50 9.49 -10.93 -8.24
CA PHE A 50 10.55 -11.91 -8.03
C PHE A 50 11.20 -12.18 -9.38
N GLN A 51 12.53 -12.07 -9.44
CA GLN A 51 13.30 -12.29 -10.66
C GLN A 51 14.65 -12.91 -10.32
N LEU A 52 15.27 -13.55 -11.32
CA LEU A 52 16.64 -14.03 -11.20
C LEU A 52 17.62 -12.89 -11.51
N THR A 53 18.68 -12.76 -10.72
CA THR A 53 19.79 -11.84 -11.01
C THR A 53 21.08 -12.64 -11.15
N GLU A 54 21.86 -12.30 -12.17
CA GLU A 54 23.17 -12.88 -12.41
C GLU A 54 24.24 -12.00 -11.75
N LYS A 55 24.95 -12.58 -10.79
CA LYS A 55 26.13 -11.99 -10.17
C LYS A 55 27.34 -12.39 -10.99
N LYS A 56 28.05 -11.40 -11.53
CA LYS A 56 29.30 -11.62 -12.25
C LYS A 56 30.39 -12.12 -11.31
N GLU A 57 31.35 -12.83 -11.88
CA GLU A 57 32.57 -13.21 -11.20
C GLU A 57 33.27 -11.97 -10.64
N ARG A 58 33.74 -12.08 -9.39
CA ARG A 58 34.44 -10.98 -8.72
C ARG A 58 35.49 -11.51 -7.76
N LYS A 59 36.55 -10.73 -7.54
CA LYS A 59 37.52 -11.01 -6.48
C LYS A 59 36.93 -10.62 -5.13
N GLY A 60 36.94 -11.55 -4.18
CA GLY A 60 36.63 -11.35 -2.78
C GLY A 60 37.84 -11.60 -1.89
N ARG A 61 37.64 -11.56 -0.58
CA ARG A 61 38.64 -11.98 0.41
C ARG A 61 38.04 -13.06 1.30
N ASN A 62 38.85 -14.05 1.66
CA ASN A 62 38.46 -15.03 2.65
C ASN A 62 38.30 -14.31 4.02
N PRO A 63 37.13 -14.37 4.69
CA PRO A 63 36.93 -13.71 5.98
C PRO A 63 37.86 -14.22 7.08
N GLN A 64 38.34 -15.47 6.99
CA GLN A 64 39.19 -16.10 8.00
C GLN A 64 40.69 -15.86 7.75
N THR A 65 41.14 -15.87 6.48
CA THR A 65 42.58 -15.76 6.14
C THR A 65 42.97 -14.43 5.50
N GLY A 66 42.01 -13.64 5.04
CA GLY A 66 42.26 -12.37 4.33
C GLY A 66 42.77 -12.51 2.90
N GLU A 67 43.08 -13.73 2.46
CA GLU A 67 43.60 -14.01 1.12
C GLU A 67 42.58 -13.71 0.02
N PRO A 68 43.04 -13.24 -1.16
CA PRO A 68 42.17 -13.00 -2.30
C PRO A 68 41.61 -14.31 -2.84
N ILE A 69 40.29 -14.40 -2.93
CA ILE A 69 39.58 -15.55 -3.52
C ILE A 69 38.74 -15.10 -4.72
N THR A 70 38.62 -15.95 -5.72
CA THR A 70 37.71 -15.73 -6.84
C THR A 70 36.33 -16.24 -6.48
N ILE A 71 35.33 -15.36 -6.47
CA ILE A 71 33.93 -15.72 -6.29
C ILE A 71 33.33 -15.91 -7.68
N ALA A 72 33.03 -17.16 -8.03
CA ALA A 72 32.46 -17.53 -9.32
C ALA A 72 31.14 -16.81 -9.60
N ALA A 73 30.82 -16.65 -10.89
CA ALA A 73 29.52 -16.13 -11.31
C ALA A 73 28.40 -17.01 -10.75
N SER A 74 27.33 -16.39 -10.24
CA SER A 74 26.22 -17.12 -9.61
C SER A 74 24.89 -16.48 -9.92
N LYS A 75 23.84 -17.30 -9.94
CA LYS A 75 22.45 -16.86 -10.05
C LYS A 75 21.88 -16.71 -8.64
N ALA A 76 21.20 -15.61 -8.38
CA ALA A 76 20.56 -15.35 -7.10
C ALA A 76 19.12 -14.88 -7.32
N PRO A 77 18.16 -15.27 -6.45
CA PRO A 77 16.84 -14.66 -6.47
C PRO A 77 16.95 -13.20 -6.01
N GLN A 78 16.20 -12.33 -6.66
CA GLN A 78 16.05 -10.93 -6.30
C GLN A 78 14.56 -10.59 -6.21
N PHE A 79 14.17 -9.93 -5.12
CA PHE A 79 12.86 -9.33 -4.98
C PHE A 79 12.95 -7.81 -5.20
N LYS A 80 12.21 -7.30 -6.17
CA LYS A 80 12.02 -5.88 -6.41
C LYS A 80 10.67 -5.46 -5.84
N ALA A 81 10.69 -4.77 -4.70
CA ALA A 81 9.47 -4.23 -4.08
C ALA A 81 8.77 -3.24 -5.01
N ALA A 82 7.45 -3.41 -5.17
CA ALA A 82 6.62 -2.48 -5.90
C ALA A 82 6.58 -1.11 -5.20
N LYS A 83 6.25 -0.08 -5.97
CA LYS A 83 6.11 1.27 -5.44
C LYS A 83 5.08 1.33 -4.30
N VAL A 84 3.93 0.68 -4.46
CA VAL A 84 2.86 0.66 -3.46
C VAL A 84 3.36 0.09 -2.13
N LEU A 85 4.09 -1.05 -2.15
CA LEU A 85 4.70 -1.60 -0.95
C LEU A 85 5.71 -0.63 -0.28
N LYS A 86 6.53 0.06 -1.08
CA LYS A 86 7.47 1.07 -0.55
C LYS A 86 6.75 2.28 0.04
N ASP A 87 5.68 2.74 -0.59
CA ASP A 87 4.91 3.89 -0.13
C ASP A 87 4.23 3.56 1.21
N ILE A 88 3.69 2.33 1.38
CA ILE A 88 3.12 1.84 2.64
C ILE A 88 4.20 1.73 3.74
N LEU A 89 5.37 1.16 3.43
CA LEU A 89 6.42 0.90 4.43
C LEU A 89 7.19 2.14 4.87
N ASN A 90 7.28 3.17 4.02
CA ASN A 90 8.02 4.39 4.34
C ASN A 90 7.11 5.50 4.88
N GLU A 91 5.84 5.20 5.15
CA GLU A 91 4.82 6.17 5.60
C GLU A 91 4.69 7.41 4.70
N LYS A 92 5.31 7.38 3.50
CA LYS A 92 5.13 8.40 2.48
C LYS A 92 3.75 8.22 1.90
N SER A 93 2.78 8.78 2.63
CA SER A 93 1.42 8.88 2.21
C SER A 93 1.43 9.46 0.79
N PHE A 94 0.57 8.94 -0.09
CA PHE A 94 0.38 9.55 -1.40
C PHE A 94 0.06 11.05 -1.27
N ILE A 95 -0.49 11.45 -0.11
CA ILE A 95 -0.67 12.85 0.32
C ILE A 95 0.66 13.61 0.33
N GLU A 96 1.70 13.14 1.05
CA GLU A 96 3.03 13.77 1.07
C GLU A 96 3.67 13.86 -0.32
N LYS A 97 3.48 12.82 -1.13
CA LYS A 97 3.93 12.83 -2.53
C LYS A 97 3.21 13.90 -3.35
N PHE A 98 1.92 14.11 -3.10
CA PHE A 98 1.13 15.11 -3.81
C PHE A 98 1.49 16.52 -3.34
N VAL A 99 1.78 16.71 -2.06
CA VAL A 99 2.31 17.96 -1.51
C VAL A 99 3.68 18.29 -2.11
N SER A 100 4.63 17.35 -2.07
CA SER A 100 5.98 17.54 -2.64
C SER A 100 6.02 17.77 -4.15
N THR A 101 4.96 17.38 -4.88
CA THR A 101 4.82 17.64 -6.33
C THR A 101 3.98 18.89 -6.64
N GLY A 102 3.55 19.63 -5.61
CA GLY A 102 2.71 20.83 -5.74
C GLY A 102 1.27 20.56 -6.16
N LYS A 103 0.82 19.30 -6.11
CA LYS A 103 -0.55 18.90 -6.49
C LYS A 103 -1.57 19.13 -5.37
N LEU A 104 -1.12 19.11 -4.12
CA LEU A 104 -1.91 19.45 -2.94
C LEU A 104 -1.21 20.58 -2.19
N ASN A 105 -1.99 21.51 -1.64
CA ASN A 105 -1.48 22.43 -0.61
C ASN A 105 -1.61 21.78 0.79
N GLU A 106 -1.12 22.47 1.83
CA GLU A 106 -1.10 21.95 3.20
C GLU A 106 -2.50 21.74 3.77
N GLU A 107 -3.43 22.68 3.53
CA GLU A 107 -4.84 22.57 3.97
C GLU A 107 -5.57 21.37 3.33
N GLU A 108 -5.42 21.20 2.02
CA GLU A 108 -5.96 20.07 1.27
C GLU A 108 -5.37 18.74 1.76
N ALA A 109 -4.09 18.74 2.13
CA ALA A 109 -3.44 17.57 2.71
C ALA A 109 -4.01 17.24 4.09
N SER A 110 -4.28 18.23 4.94
CA SER A 110 -4.88 18.03 6.27
C SER A 110 -6.30 17.46 6.18
N VAL A 111 -7.16 18.05 5.34
CA VAL A 111 -8.52 17.55 5.09
C VAL A 111 -8.50 16.13 4.53
N LEU A 112 -7.63 15.87 3.54
CA LEU A 112 -7.52 14.55 2.93
C LEU A 112 -6.98 13.50 3.92
N THR A 113 -6.06 13.88 4.80
CA THR A 113 -5.51 13.00 5.84
C THR A 113 -6.61 12.58 6.82
N TYR A 114 -7.43 13.53 7.28
CA TYR A 114 -8.56 13.21 8.15
C TYR A 114 -9.54 12.23 7.50
N VAL A 115 -9.97 12.51 6.26
CA VAL A 115 -10.89 11.62 5.52
C VAL A 115 -10.28 10.22 5.34
N PHE A 116 -8.97 10.16 5.18
CA PHE A 116 -8.23 8.92 5.04
C PHE A 116 -8.18 8.11 6.33
N GLU A 117 -7.93 8.76 7.47
CA GLU A 117 -7.93 8.12 8.78
C GLU A 117 -9.31 7.57 9.16
N GLU A 118 -10.37 8.35 8.93
CA GLU A 118 -11.74 7.89 9.17
C GLU A 118 -12.11 6.69 8.28
N SER A 119 -11.67 6.73 7.02
CA SER A 119 -11.85 5.60 6.10
C SER A 119 -11.05 4.36 6.52
N ARG A 120 -9.87 4.54 7.12
CA ARG A 120 -9.03 3.44 7.62
C ARG A 120 -9.65 2.80 8.85
N LYS A 121 -10.11 3.60 9.82
CA LYS A 121 -10.83 3.12 11.02
C LYS A 121 -12.07 2.30 10.63
N ALA A 122 -12.86 2.78 9.67
CA ALA A 122 -14.02 2.06 9.14
C ALA A 122 -13.65 0.69 8.55
N LYS A 123 -12.57 0.62 7.77
CA LYS A 123 -12.05 -0.63 7.20
C LYS A 123 -11.56 -1.60 8.27
N GLU A 124 -10.89 -1.09 9.30
CA GLU A 124 -10.43 -1.90 10.45
C GLU A 124 -11.60 -2.42 11.29
N ALA A 125 -12.70 -1.68 11.37
CA ALA A 125 -13.96 -2.09 11.99
C ALA A 125 -14.77 -3.11 11.16
N GLY A 126 -14.33 -3.45 9.94
CA GLY A 126 -14.96 -4.45 9.08
C GLY A 126 -16.07 -3.91 8.17
N GLU A 127 -16.18 -2.58 7.98
CA GLU A 127 -17.10 -1.99 6.99
C GLU A 127 -16.71 -2.37 5.54
N ASP A 128 -17.68 -2.36 4.61
CA ASP A 128 -17.43 -2.73 3.22
C ASP A 128 -16.55 -1.70 2.50
N ALA A 129 -15.34 -2.11 2.15
CA ALA A 129 -14.37 -1.30 1.40
C ALA A 129 -14.89 -0.82 0.02
N LYS A 130 -15.91 -1.48 -0.55
CA LYS A 130 -16.50 -1.12 -1.84
C LYS A 130 -17.40 0.10 -1.77
N GLU A 131 -17.99 0.42 -0.62
CA GLU A 131 -18.90 1.56 -0.51
C GLU A 131 -18.14 2.85 -0.18
N GLY A 132 -17.07 2.75 0.62
CA GLY A 132 -16.24 3.87 1.06
C GLY A 132 -16.91 4.66 2.19
N LYS A 133 -16.12 5.02 3.20
CA LYS A 133 -16.63 5.73 4.38
C LYS A 133 -17.06 7.14 4.00
N LEU A 134 -18.32 7.46 4.29
CA LEU A 134 -18.82 8.83 4.28
C LEU A 134 -18.28 9.55 5.51
N VAL A 135 -17.71 10.72 5.26
CA VAL A 135 -17.16 11.61 6.28
C VAL A 135 -17.89 12.95 6.16
N GLU A 136 -18.48 13.40 7.26
CA GLU A 136 -19.18 14.67 7.32
C GLU A 136 -18.20 15.83 7.27
N VAL A 137 -18.42 16.79 6.37
CA VAL A 137 -17.58 17.99 6.23
C VAL A 137 -17.58 18.83 7.50
N LYS A 138 -18.68 18.81 8.25
CA LYS A 138 -18.77 19.46 9.56
C LYS A 138 -17.79 18.85 10.58
N ALA A 139 -17.68 17.53 10.62
CA ALA A 139 -16.72 16.85 11.50
C ALA A 139 -15.26 17.15 11.12
N ILE A 140 -14.99 17.30 9.81
CA ILE A 140 -13.68 17.76 9.31
C ILE A 140 -13.37 19.15 9.85
N ALA A 141 -14.31 20.09 9.69
CA ALA A 141 -14.17 21.47 10.13
C ALA A 141 -13.91 21.57 11.65
N GLU A 142 -14.73 20.88 12.44
CA GLU A 142 -14.60 20.83 13.90
C GLU A 142 -13.26 20.23 14.34
N THR A 143 -12.81 19.13 13.71
CA THR A 143 -11.56 18.47 14.11
C THR A 143 -10.32 19.27 13.74
N LEU A 144 -10.33 19.91 12.57
CA LEU A 144 -9.19 20.68 12.06
C LEU A 144 -9.19 22.13 12.56
N GLY A 145 -10.21 22.54 13.33
CA GLY A 145 -10.32 23.89 13.87
C GLY A 145 -10.48 24.96 12.78
N MET A 146 -11.15 24.61 11.68
CA MET A 146 -11.40 25.51 10.55
C MET A 146 -12.89 25.83 10.42
N GLU A 147 -13.20 26.92 9.73
CA GLU A 147 -14.58 27.31 9.48
C GLU A 147 -15.24 26.34 8.49
N TYR A 148 -16.53 26.03 8.69
CA TYR A 148 -17.25 25.09 7.82
C TYR A 148 -17.17 25.45 6.33
N PRO A 149 -17.37 26.73 5.90
CA PRO A 149 -17.23 27.12 4.50
C PRO A 149 -15.82 26.89 3.93
N GLU A 150 -14.78 26.96 4.78
CA GLU A 150 -13.40 26.69 4.38
C GLU A 150 -13.19 25.20 4.11
N ALA A 151 -13.64 24.34 5.03
CA ALA A 151 -13.62 22.89 4.87
C ALA A 151 -14.39 22.44 3.62
N GLU A 152 -15.55 23.05 3.37
CA GLU A 152 -16.37 22.80 2.20
C GLU A 152 -15.66 23.19 0.88
N MET A 153 -15.01 24.36 0.87
CA MET A 153 -14.24 24.81 -0.28
C MET A 153 -13.06 23.87 -0.58
N ILE A 154 -12.37 23.40 0.46
CA ILE A 154 -11.26 22.44 0.32
C ILE A 154 -11.80 21.09 -0.18
N ALA A 155 -12.92 20.61 0.36
CA ALA A 155 -13.59 19.40 -0.09
C ALA A 155 -13.98 19.48 -1.58
N SER A 156 -14.54 20.62 -2.01
CA SER A 156 -14.87 20.90 -3.41
C SER A 156 -13.63 20.86 -4.32
N ARG A 157 -12.52 21.48 -3.89
CA ARG A 157 -11.23 21.40 -4.60
C ARG A 157 -10.74 19.96 -4.75
N LEU A 158 -10.79 19.17 -3.68
CA LEU A 158 -10.37 17.76 -3.69
C LEU A 158 -11.26 16.87 -4.59
N ILE A 159 -12.56 17.16 -4.67
CA ILE A 159 -13.48 16.53 -5.63
C ILE A 159 -13.09 16.92 -7.06
N GLY A 160 -12.82 18.20 -7.32
CA GLY A 160 -12.32 18.71 -8.61
C GLY A 160 -11.01 18.05 -9.05
N LYS A 161 -10.10 17.77 -8.11
CA LYS A 161 -8.86 17.00 -8.32
C LYS A 161 -9.08 15.50 -8.49
N LYS A 162 -10.34 15.05 -8.49
CA LYS A 162 -10.76 13.65 -8.65
C LYS A 162 -10.28 12.72 -7.52
N ILE A 163 -10.00 13.27 -6.33
CA ILE A 163 -9.51 12.51 -5.17
C ILE A 163 -10.68 12.06 -4.29
N LEU A 164 -11.58 12.98 -3.98
CA LEU A 164 -12.80 12.73 -3.22
C LEU A 164 -14.02 12.63 -4.15
N ASN A 165 -15.11 12.10 -3.61
CA ASN A 165 -16.43 12.13 -4.22
C ASN A 165 -17.48 12.48 -3.15
N THR A 166 -18.67 12.89 -3.57
CA THR A 166 -19.82 13.11 -2.69
C THR A 166 -21.03 12.32 -3.20
N LYS A 167 -21.98 12.01 -2.32
CA LYS A 167 -23.26 11.36 -2.71
C LYS A 167 -24.28 12.37 -3.21
N VAL A 168 -24.22 13.61 -2.73
CA VAL A 168 -25.22 14.64 -3.02
C VAL A 168 -24.57 15.73 -3.85
N PHE A 169 -25.04 15.92 -5.09
CA PHE A 169 -24.55 16.96 -6.00
C PHE A 169 -25.37 18.25 -5.85
N THR A 170 -25.48 18.74 -4.62
CA THR A 170 -26.14 20.00 -4.28
C THR A 170 -25.15 21.15 -4.24
N SER A 171 -25.65 22.37 -4.09
CA SER A 171 -24.83 23.57 -3.85
C SER A 171 -23.96 23.46 -2.59
N GLN A 172 -24.40 22.65 -1.64
CA GLN A 172 -23.70 22.38 -0.38
C GLN A 172 -23.12 20.96 -0.38
N ILE A 173 -21.88 20.81 0.10
CA ILE A 173 -21.19 19.52 0.25
C ILE A 173 -21.19 19.13 1.73
N ASP A 174 -22.14 18.30 2.13
CA ASP A 174 -22.27 17.85 3.52
C ASP A 174 -21.38 16.66 3.84
N GLU A 175 -21.17 15.78 2.86
CA GLU A 175 -20.45 14.52 3.04
C GLU A 175 -19.49 14.27 1.89
N VAL A 176 -18.31 13.74 2.22
CA VAL A 176 -17.30 13.32 1.25
C VAL A 176 -16.76 11.93 1.56
N PHE A 177 -16.25 11.25 0.54
CA PHE A 177 -15.59 9.96 0.69
C PHE A 177 -14.47 9.78 -0.33
N LEU A 178 -13.51 8.90 -0.02
CA LEU A 178 -12.42 8.58 -0.93
C LEU A 178 -12.91 7.92 -2.21
N ARG A 179 -12.47 8.43 -3.36
CA ARG A 179 -12.74 7.78 -4.65
C ARG A 179 -12.02 6.42 -4.73
N GLY A 180 -12.61 5.45 -5.44
CA GLY A 180 -12.11 4.06 -5.49
C GLY A 180 -10.61 3.91 -5.78
N ASN A 181 -10.05 4.72 -6.68
CA ASN A 181 -8.62 4.68 -7.04
C ASN A 181 -7.68 5.03 -5.88
N TYR A 182 -8.16 5.74 -4.86
CA TYR A 182 -7.41 6.15 -3.68
C TYR A 182 -7.68 5.27 -2.47
N ARG A 183 -8.71 4.42 -2.50
CA ARG A 183 -9.00 3.47 -1.40
C ARG A 183 -7.96 2.35 -1.27
N LYS A 184 -7.19 2.08 -2.32
CA LYS A 184 -6.06 1.13 -2.28
C LYS A 184 -4.93 1.54 -1.35
N TYR A 185 -4.93 2.79 -0.90
CA TYR A 185 -3.94 3.30 0.06
C TYR A 185 -4.40 3.09 1.52
N LEU A 186 -5.70 2.84 1.76
CA LEU A 186 -6.23 2.40 3.08
C LEU A 186 -5.74 0.99 3.40
#